data_AF-A0A4U3KAN7-F1
#
_entry.id   AF-A0A4U3KAN7-F1
#
_cell.length_a   1.000
_cell.length_b   1.000
_cell.length_c   1.000
_cell.angle_alpha   90.00
_cell.angle_beta   90.00
_cell.angle_gamma   90.00
#
_symmetry.space_group_name_H-M   'P 1'
#
loop_
_entity.id
_entity.type
_entity.pdbx_description
1 polymer ?
#
loop_
_entity_poly.entity_id
_entity_poly.type
_entity_poly.pdbx_seq_one_letter_code
_entity_poly.pdbx_strand_id
1 'polypeptide(L)'
;EANISHVPLVVLTTDRPHELRQVGAPQAMDQLQMYQNHVKLFVEMALPEATEEMLNYAYWQGAKGTAFAQQTPAAPVHLNFPLREPLLPDLERKTKSSQQTALFAGQSILSTEQVQQLADQWYQKNGVLVVGGSHTEEEAALFIQLAEALKWPLLADPLANIVTHGQNSEVV
;
A
#
# COMPACT_ATOMS: atom_id res chain seq x y z
N GLU A 1 3.87 -1.81 -11.78
CA GLU A 1 2.40 -1.85 -11.69
C GLU A 1 1.90 -1.53 -10.30
N ALA A 2 2.13 -2.37 -9.28
CA ALA A 2 1.61 -2.19 -7.92
C ALA A 2 1.78 -0.78 -7.32
N ASN A 3 2.91 -0.10 -7.59
CA ASN A 3 3.14 1.28 -7.12
C ASN A 3 2.17 2.30 -7.72
N ILE A 4 1.88 2.18 -9.02
CA ILE A 4 1.05 3.12 -9.76
C ILE A 4 -0.43 2.84 -9.51
N SER A 5 -0.80 1.56 -9.39
CA SER A 5 -2.17 1.13 -9.12
C SER A 5 -2.52 1.09 -7.62
N HIS A 6 -1.65 1.61 -6.75
CA HIS A 6 -1.80 1.64 -5.30
C HIS A 6 -2.14 0.29 -4.64
N VAL A 7 -1.48 -0.79 -5.08
CA VAL A 7 -1.68 -2.13 -4.54
C VAL A 7 -0.71 -2.38 -3.37
N PRO A 8 -1.20 -2.74 -2.17
CA PRO A 8 -0.35 -3.04 -1.03
C PRO A 8 0.32 -4.42 -1.23
N LEU A 9 1.60 -4.42 -1.58
CA LEU A 9 2.37 -5.65 -1.84
C LEU A 9 3.61 -5.70 -0.95
N VAL A 10 3.86 -6.85 -0.31
CA VAL A 10 5.10 -7.09 0.44
C VAL A 10 5.96 -8.06 -0.35
N VAL A 11 7.07 -7.56 -0.89
CA VAL A 11 8.04 -8.35 -1.64
C VAL A 11 9.13 -8.81 -0.69
N LEU A 12 9.30 -10.13 -0.57
CA LEU A 12 10.38 -10.74 0.20
C LEU A 12 11.39 -11.33 -0.80
N THR A 13 12.62 -10.86 -0.78
CA THR A 13 13.72 -11.45 -1.58
C THR A 13 14.73 -12.12 -0.66
N THR A 14 15.35 -13.18 -1.15
CA THR A 14 16.48 -13.82 -0.46
C THR A 14 17.76 -13.45 -1.18
N ASP A 15 18.82 -13.26 -0.41
CA ASP A 15 20.11 -12.80 -0.90
C ASP A 15 21.25 -13.55 -0.20
N ARG A 16 22.43 -13.50 -0.81
CA ARG A 16 23.66 -14.03 -0.23
C ARG A 16 24.12 -13.14 0.93
N PRO A 17 24.79 -13.72 1.94
CA PRO A 17 25.33 -12.92 3.04
C PRO A 17 26.45 -12.03 2.52
N HIS A 18 26.77 -10.96 3.26
CA HIS A 18 27.69 -9.90 2.86
C HIS A 18 29.03 -10.42 2.30
N GLU A 19 29.58 -11.48 2.90
CA GLU A 19 30.83 -12.10 2.47
C GLU A 19 30.80 -12.76 1.08
N LEU A 20 29.60 -13.08 0.56
CA LEU A 20 29.40 -13.75 -0.74
C LEU A 20 28.77 -12.84 -1.79
N ARG A 21 28.64 -11.54 -1.51
CA ARG A 21 28.17 -10.54 -2.47
C ARG A 21 29.31 -10.00 -3.30
N GLN A 22 29.03 -9.73 -4.58
CA GLN A 22 29.98 -9.09 -5.52
C GLN A 22 31.31 -9.86 -5.75
N VAL A 23 31.39 -11.13 -5.35
CA VAL A 23 32.58 -11.98 -5.51
C VAL A 23 32.47 -12.98 -6.68
N GLY A 24 31.50 -12.78 -7.59
CA GLY A 24 31.23 -13.72 -8.68
C GLY A 24 30.60 -15.03 -8.22
N ALA A 25 29.98 -15.06 -7.03
CA ALA A 25 29.26 -16.22 -6.53
C ALA A 25 28.13 -16.60 -7.51
N PRO A 26 27.94 -17.90 -7.81
CA PRO A 26 26.85 -18.33 -8.68
C PRO A 26 25.51 -17.93 -8.08
N GLN A 27 24.62 -17.40 -8.92
CA GLN A 27 23.27 -16.96 -8.53
C GLN A 27 23.25 -15.80 -7.50
N ALA A 28 24.30 -14.98 -7.46
CA ALA A 28 24.30 -13.70 -6.73
C ALA A 28 24.15 -12.53 -7.71
N MET A 29 23.21 -11.63 -7.43
CA MET A 29 23.07 -10.33 -8.11
C MET A 29 22.98 -9.22 -7.07
N ASP A 30 23.23 -7.98 -7.47
CA ASP A 30 22.99 -6.84 -6.57
C ASP A 30 21.47 -6.64 -6.39
N GLN A 31 20.98 -6.91 -5.19
CA GLN A 31 19.58 -6.73 -4.81
C GLN A 31 19.34 -5.43 -4.03
N LEU A 32 20.38 -4.63 -3.76
CA LEU A 32 20.23 -3.37 -3.03
C LEU A 32 19.43 -2.38 -3.87
N GLN A 33 18.29 -1.95 -3.33
CA GLN A 33 17.37 -1.05 -4.02
C GLN A 33 17.00 -1.52 -5.44
N MET A 34 16.86 -2.83 -5.66
CA MET A 34 16.54 -3.42 -6.97
C MET A 34 15.33 -2.76 -7.64
N TYR A 35 14.33 -2.35 -6.86
CA TYR A 35 13.11 -1.70 -7.34
C TYR A 35 13.14 -0.17 -7.24
N GLN A 36 14.21 0.42 -6.70
CA GLN A 36 14.39 1.88 -6.54
C GLN A 36 13.12 2.58 -6.03
N ASN A 37 12.62 3.57 -6.80
CA ASN A 37 11.45 4.39 -6.46
C ASN A 37 10.12 3.70 -6.76
N HIS A 38 10.13 2.44 -7.21
CA HIS A 38 8.91 1.64 -7.39
C HIS A 38 8.43 0.99 -6.10
N VAL A 39 9.16 1.12 -4.99
CA VAL A 39 8.74 0.68 -3.65
C VAL A 39 8.73 1.86 -2.70
N LYS A 40 7.75 1.86 -1.78
CA LYS A 40 7.60 2.91 -0.75
C LYS A 40 8.59 2.75 0.39
N LEU A 41 9.01 1.51 0.64
CA LEU A 41 9.96 1.16 1.67
C LEU A 41 10.85 0.05 1.14
N PHE A 42 12.16 0.24 1.26
CA PHE A 42 13.16 -0.80 1.13
C PHE A 42 13.82 -1.04 2.48
N VAL A 43 13.94 -2.29 2.88
CA VAL A 43 14.68 -2.70 4.06
C VAL A 43 15.60 -3.84 3.68
N GLU A 44 16.88 -3.65 3.95
CA GLU A 44 17.80 -4.76 4.07
C GLU A 44 17.74 -5.31 5.50
N MET A 45 17.37 -6.57 5.62
CA MET A 45 17.29 -7.25 6.91
C MET A 45 18.69 -7.62 7.38
N ALA A 46 18.90 -7.59 8.69
CA ALA A 46 20.11 -8.13 9.30
C ALA A 46 20.23 -9.64 9.06
N LEU A 47 21.44 -10.17 9.22
CA LEU A 47 21.65 -11.61 9.23
C LEU A 47 20.83 -12.25 10.36
N PRO A 48 20.19 -13.42 10.13
CA PRO A 48 19.39 -14.08 11.16
C PRO A 48 20.20 -14.40 12.42
N GLU A 49 19.76 -13.88 13.56
CA GLU A 49 20.33 -14.14 14.88
C GLU A 49 19.22 -14.52 15.85
N ALA A 50 19.50 -15.48 16.75
CA ALA A 50 18.50 -16.03 17.67
C ALA A 50 18.43 -15.29 19.03
N THR A 51 18.98 -14.08 19.11
CA THR A 51 18.88 -13.23 20.31
C THR A 51 17.49 -12.60 20.41
N GLU A 52 17.03 -12.31 21.63
CA GLU A 52 15.70 -11.70 21.84
C GLU A 52 15.57 -10.35 21.12
N GLU A 53 16.64 -9.54 21.12
CA GLU A 53 16.70 -8.27 20.40
C GLU A 53 16.48 -8.44 18.90
N MET A 54 17.15 -9.43 18.29
CA MET A 54 17.06 -9.67 16.85
C MET A 54 15.72 -10.29 16.44
N LEU A 55 15.11 -11.09 17.32
CA LEU A 55 13.73 -11.56 17.14
C LEU A 55 12.72 -10.40 17.19
N ASN A 56 12.87 -9.48 18.14
CA ASN A 56 12.05 -8.27 18.23
C ASN A 56 12.25 -7.37 17.01
N TYR A 57 13.49 -7.19 16.56
CA TYR A 57 13.80 -6.46 15.32
C TYR A 57 13.09 -7.07 14.12
N ALA A 58 13.20 -8.39 13.90
CA ALA A 58 12.56 -9.05 12.78
C ALA A 58 11.03 -8.90 12.81
N TYR A 59 10.43 -9.04 14.01
CA TYR A 59 9.00 -8.80 14.22
C TYR A 59 8.60 -7.37 13.85
N TRP A 60 9.32 -6.37 14.35
CA TRP A 60 9.04 -4.96 14.08
C TRP A 60 9.18 -4.59 12.61
N GLN A 61 10.18 -5.13 11.92
CA GLN A 61 10.35 -4.89 10.48
C GLN A 61 9.21 -5.51 9.66
N GLY A 62 8.73 -6.70 10.06
CA GLY A 62 7.55 -7.32 9.46
C GLY A 62 6.28 -6.49 9.67
N ALA A 63 5.99 -6.12 10.92
CA ALA A 63 4.81 -5.33 11.28
C ALA A 63 4.83 -3.93 10.63
N LYS A 64 5.99 -3.27 10.64
CA LYS A 64 6.17 -1.98 9.96
C LYS A 64 6.02 -2.12 8.45
N GLY A 65 6.62 -3.14 7.84
CA GLY A 65 6.55 -3.37 6.40
C GLY A 65 5.11 -3.52 5.92
N THR A 66 4.30 -4.33 6.59
CA THR A 66 2.88 -4.52 6.23
C THR A 66 2.07 -3.24 6.40
N ALA A 67 2.26 -2.51 7.50
CA ALA A 67 1.56 -1.25 7.72
C ALA A 67 1.93 -0.16 6.71
N PHE A 68 3.22 -0.05 6.34
CA PHE A 68 3.67 0.90 5.31
C PHE A 68 3.08 0.58 3.94
N ALA A 69 2.95 -0.71 3.59
CA ALA A 69 2.34 -1.15 2.34
C ALA A 69 0.87 -0.74 2.25
N GLN A 70 0.13 -0.83 3.36
CA GLN A 70 -1.29 -0.50 3.45
C GLN A 70 -1.57 1.00 3.63
N GLN A 71 -0.65 1.76 4.22
CA GLN A 71 -0.84 3.18 4.46
C GLN A 71 -1.06 3.94 3.14
N THR A 72 -2.06 4.82 3.07
CA THR A 72 -2.35 5.64 1.88
C THR A 72 -1.22 6.62 1.54
N PRO A 73 -0.82 6.76 0.25
CA PRO A 73 -1.17 5.86 -0.85
C PRO A 73 -0.55 4.48 -0.64
N ALA A 74 -1.37 3.44 -0.78
CA ALA A 74 -0.92 2.06 -0.68
C ALA A 74 0.10 1.79 -1.80
N ALA A 75 1.11 0.98 -1.51
CA ALA A 75 2.24 0.79 -2.40
C ALA A 75 3.04 -0.46 -2.01
N PRO A 76 3.85 -1.01 -2.93
CA PRO A 76 4.72 -2.13 -2.61
C PRO A 76 5.84 -1.72 -1.64
N VAL A 77 6.24 -2.66 -0.78
CA VAL A 77 7.43 -2.58 0.07
C VAL A 77 8.33 -3.78 -0.22
N HIS A 78 9.63 -3.62 -0.06
CA HIS A 78 10.63 -4.65 -0.34
C HIS A 78 11.49 -4.91 0.89
N LEU A 79 11.45 -6.14 1.37
CA LEU A 79 12.30 -6.65 2.45
C LEU A 79 13.29 -7.65 1.83
N ASN A 80 14.59 -7.33 1.86
CA ASN A 80 15.65 -8.21 1.37
C ASN A 80 16.27 -8.98 2.55
N PHE A 81 16.39 -10.30 2.45
CA PHE A 81 16.87 -11.18 3.50
C PHE A 81 18.21 -11.82 3.12
N PRO A 82 19.35 -11.35 3.66
CA PRO A 82 20.61 -12.07 3.54
C PRO A 82 20.58 -13.33 4.41
N LEU A 83 20.73 -14.51 3.79
CA LEU A 83 20.68 -15.79 4.50
C LEU A 83 22.01 -16.53 4.37
N ARG A 84 22.61 -16.87 5.51
CA ARG A 84 23.85 -17.66 5.58
C ARG A 84 23.53 -19.16 5.69
N GLU A 85 24.30 -19.99 5.00
CA GLU A 85 24.20 -21.45 5.13
C GLU A 85 24.62 -21.91 6.54
N PRO A 86 23.98 -22.96 7.11
CA PRO A 86 22.98 -23.84 6.51
C PRO A 86 21.55 -23.24 6.49
N LEU A 87 20.83 -23.46 5.38
CA LEU A 87 19.49 -22.89 5.14
C LEU A 87 18.33 -23.83 5.49
N LEU A 88 18.61 -25.04 5.97
CA LEU A 88 17.57 -26.00 6.35
C LEU A 88 17.03 -25.64 7.73
N PRO A 89 15.79 -25.13 7.84
CA PRO A 89 15.20 -24.85 9.14
C PRO A 89 14.83 -26.16 9.85
N ASP A 90 14.88 -26.15 11.18
CA ASP A 90 14.26 -27.18 11.98
C ASP A 90 12.72 -27.01 11.92
N LEU A 91 12.05 -27.91 11.21
CA LEU A 91 10.59 -27.87 11.01
C LEU A 91 9.79 -28.26 12.26
N GLU A 92 10.42 -28.96 13.21
CA GLU A 92 9.79 -29.34 14.49
C GLU A 92 9.86 -28.19 15.52
N ARG A 93 10.67 -27.16 15.23
CA ARG A 93 10.84 -26.00 16.09
C ARG A 93 9.56 -25.18 16.15
N LYS A 94 8.89 -25.22 17.32
CA LYS A 94 7.76 -24.34 17.61
C LYS A 94 8.22 -22.88 17.75
N THR A 95 7.76 -22.02 16.86
CA THR A 95 7.94 -20.57 16.98
C THR A 95 7.04 -20.03 18.09
N LYS A 96 7.62 -19.41 19.11
CA LYS A 96 6.87 -18.62 20.11
C LYS A 96 6.52 -17.26 19.50
N SER A 97 5.44 -17.18 18.73
CA SER A 97 4.92 -15.89 18.26
C SER A 97 3.79 -15.45 19.20
N SER A 98 4.11 -14.70 20.25
CA SER A 98 3.10 -14.13 21.17
C SER A 98 2.92 -12.62 21.01
N GLN A 99 3.68 -11.98 20.13
CA GLN A 99 3.62 -10.53 19.94
C GLN A 99 2.53 -10.20 18.92
N GLN A 100 1.57 -9.38 19.35
CA GLN A 100 0.57 -8.76 18.48
C GLN A 100 0.62 -7.26 18.74
N THR A 101 0.85 -6.49 17.69
CA THR A 101 0.92 -5.04 17.74
C THR A 101 -0.15 -4.50 16.82
N ALA A 102 -1.09 -3.76 17.39
CA ALA A 102 -2.07 -3.03 16.60
C ALA A 102 -1.40 -1.76 16.04
N LEU A 103 -1.39 -1.64 14.71
CA LEU A 103 -0.96 -0.44 14.01
C LEU A 103 -2.21 0.28 13.51
N PHE A 104 -2.39 1.51 13.97
CA PHE A 104 -3.55 2.33 13.61
C PHE A 104 -3.16 3.30 12.50
N ALA A 105 -3.80 3.17 11.35
CA ALA A 105 -3.67 4.16 10.27
C ALA A 105 -4.60 5.36 10.57
N GLY A 106 -4.05 6.57 10.48
CA GLY A 106 -4.87 7.78 10.48
C GLY A 106 -5.55 7.97 9.13
N GLN A 107 -6.74 8.55 9.13
CA GLN A 107 -7.39 9.05 7.92
C GLN A 107 -7.16 10.57 7.84
N SER A 108 -6.80 11.06 6.66
CA SER A 108 -6.77 12.50 6.40
C SER A 108 -8.18 12.96 6.09
N ILE A 109 -8.73 13.82 6.95
CA ILE A 109 -10.10 14.34 6.83
C ILE A 109 -10.01 15.86 6.83
N LEU A 110 -10.77 16.51 5.94
CA LEU A 110 -10.91 17.96 5.92
C LEU A 110 -11.73 18.42 7.14
N SER A 111 -11.42 19.60 7.68
CA SER A 111 -12.24 20.19 8.74
C SER A 111 -13.59 20.66 8.19
N THR A 112 -14.58 20.79 9.06
CA THR A 112 -15.92 21.28 8.70
C THR A 112 -15.84 22.66 8.02
N GLU A 113 -14.95 23.54 8.49
CA GLU A 113 -14.74 24.86 7.89
C GLU A 113 -14.18 24.77 6.46
N GLN A 114 -13.24 23.85 6.21
CA GLN A 114 -12.67 23.63 4.88
C GLN A 114 -13.72 23.07 3.91
N VAL A 115 -14.54 22.11 4.38
CA VAL A 115 -15.65 21.56 3.58
C VAL A 115 -16.66 22.65 3.25
N GLN A 116 -17.03 23.51 4.20
CA GLN A 116 -17.96 24.61 3.98
C GLN A 116 -17.42 25.61 2.94
N GLN A 117 -16.13 25.96 3.03
CA GLN A 117 -15.49 26.84 2.04
C GLN A 117 -15.55 26.28 0.61
N LEU A 118 -15.36 24.97 0.44
CA LEU A 118 -15.49 24.32 -0.86
C LEU A 118 -16.94 24.32 -1.34
N ALA A 119 -17.89 24.00 -0.45
CA ALA A 119 -19.31 23.99 -0.78
C ALA A 119 -19.79 25.39 -1.24
N ASP A 120 -19.39 26.46 -0.54
CA ASP A 120 -19.73 27.83 -0.90
C ASP A 120 -19.15 28.25 -2.27
N GLN A 121 -17.95 27.74 -2.60
CA GLN A 121 -17.32 27.99 -3.91
C GLN A 121 -18.03 27.29 -5.06
N TRP A 122 -18.58 26.10 -4.82
CA TRP A 122 -19.27 25.29 -5.83
C TRP A 122 -20.76 25.63 -5.96
N TYR A 123 -21.36 26.19 -4.91
CA TYR A 123 -22.78 26.50 -4.88
C TYR A 123 -23.18 27.45 -6.03
N GLN A 124 -24.22 27.05 -6.77
CA GLN A 124 -24.75 27.76 -7.95
C GLN A 124 -23.70 28.04 -9.05
N LYS A 125 -22.64 27.23 -9.13
CA LYS A 125 -21.72 27.25 -10.27
C LYS A 125 -22.08 26.17 -11.27
N ASN A 126 -21.61 26.36 -12.49
CA ASN A 126 -21.63 25.32 -13.53
C ASN A 126 -20.28 24.62 -13.49
N GLY A 127 -20.27 23.32 -13.20
CA GLY A 127 -19.07 22.49 -13.19
C GLY A 127 -19.36 21.13 -13.80
N VAL A 128 -18.31 20.30 -13.87
CA VAL A 128 -18.36 18.92 -14.36
C VAL A 128 -17.60 18.09 -13.35
N LEU A 129 -18.19 16.97 -12.90
CA LEU A 129 -17.50 16.01 -12.04
C LEU A 129 -16.83 14.95 -12.92
N VAL A 130 -15.51 14.80 -12.83
CA VAL A 130 -14.77 13.78 -13.58
C VAL A 130 -14.26 12.74 -12.59
N VAL A 131 -14.72 11.49 -12.73
CA VAL A 131 -14.34 10.37 -11.86
C VAL A 131 -13.57 9.33 -12.67
N GLY A 132 -12.32 9.09 -12.30
CA GLY A 132 -11.46 8.10 -12.95
C GLY A 132 -10.87 7.11 -11.94
N GLY A 133 -10.32 6.00 -12.44
CA GLY A 133 -9.77 4.95 -11.59
C GLY A 133 -10.85 3.99 -11.07
N SER A 134 -10.43 3.04 -10.24
CA SER A 134 -11.32 2.02 -9.67
C SER A 134 -11.79 2.41 -8.28
N HIS A 135 -13.10 2.48 -8.11
CA HIS A 135 -13.78 2.87 -6.88
C HIS A 135 -14.68 1.76 -6.37
N THR A 136 -14.96 1.76 -5.07
CA THR A 136 -15.97 0.85 -4.51
C THR A 136 -17.37 1.32 -4.93
N GLU A 137 -18.36 0.42 -4.86
CA GLU A 137 -19.76 0.78 -5.15
C GLU A 137 -20.29 1.86 -4.19
N GLU A 138 -19.82 1.85 -2.95
CA GLU A 138 -20.18 2.86 -1.93
C GLU A 138 -19.62 4.24 -2.29
N GLU A 139 -18.37 4.32 -2.75
CA GLU A 139 -17.76 5.55 -3.25
C GLU A 139 -18.47 6.06 -4.51
N ALA A 140 -18.79 5.16 -5.44
CA ALA A 140 -19.52 5.49 -6.66
C ALA A 140 -20.89 6.13 -6.35
N ALA A 141 -21.63 5.58 -5.37
CA ALA A 141 -22.90 6.14 -4.92
C ALA A 141 -22.76 7.57 -4.35
N LEU A 142 -21.69 7.83 -3.59
CA LEU A 142 -21.41 9.17 -3.06
C LEU A 142 -21.10 10.19 -4.16
N PHE A 143 -20.39 9.78 -5.22
CA PHE A 143 -20.13 10.67 -6.36
C PHE A 143 -21.41 11.03 -7.11
N ILE A 144 -22.32 10.07 -7.31
CA ILE A 144 -23.63 10.32 -7.92
C ILE A 144 -24.44 11.32 -7.07
N GLN A 145 -24.53 11.09 -5.76
CA GLN A 145 -25.25 11.99 -4.84
C GLN A 145 -24.68 13.42 -4.86
N LEU A 146 -23.35 13.55 -4.93
CA LEU A 146 -22.69 14.85 -5.03
C LEU A 146 -23.04 15.56 -6.34
N ALA A 147 -22.97 14.84 -7.47
CA ALA A 147 -23.30 15.39 -8.79
C ALA A 147 -24.77 15.84 -8.88
N GLU A 148 -25.70 15.06 -8.32
CA GLU A 148 -27.12 15.42 -8.23
C GLU A 148 -27.36 16.67 -7.38
N ALA A 149 -26.70 16.77 -6.22
CA ALA A 149 -26.81 17.94 -5.35
C ALA A 149 -26.28 19.22 -6.00
N LEU A 150 -25.18 19.11 -6.77
CA LEU A 150 -24.58 20.23 -7.50
C LEU A 150 -25.24 20.50 -8.85
N LYS A 151 -26.04 19.55 -9.36
CA LYS A 151 -26.57 19.54 -10.74
C LYS A 151 -25.48 19.62 -11.79
N TRP A 152 -24.36 18.96 -11.55
CA TRP A 152 -23.23 18.92 -12.47
C TRP A 152 -23.25 17.60 -13.25
N PRO A 153 -23.00 17.60 -14.57
CA PRO A 153 -22.77 16.37 -15.31
C PRO A 153 -21.57 15.60 -14.73
N LEU A 154 -21.69 14.28 -14.69
CA LEU A 154 -20.70 13.36 -14.19
C LEU A 154 -20.10 12.58 -15.37
N LEU A 155 -18.79 12.70 -15.57
CA LEU A 155 -18.03 11.94 -16.55
C LEU A 155 -17.21 10.87 -15.84
N ALA A 156 -17.63 9.62 -15.97
CA ALA A 156 -16.99 8.47 -15.34
C ALA A 156 -16.13 7.67 -16.32
N ASP A 157 -14.94 7.26 -15.90
CA ASP A 157 -14.19 6.19 -16.55
C ASP A 157 -14.95 4.84 -16.38
N PRO A 158 -14.88 3.91 -17.36
CA PRO A 158 -15.53 2.60 -17.23
C PRO A 158 -15.13 1.81 -15.98
N LEU A 159 -13.93 2.03 -15.44
CA LEU A 159 -13.44 1.35 -14.24
C LEU A 159 -13.99 1.94 -12.93
N ALA A 160 -14.67 3.09 -12.98
CA ALA A 160 -15.17 3.79 -11.80
C ALA A 160 -16.44 3.15 -11.17
N ASN A 161 -16.96 2.06 -11.77
CA ASN A 161 -18.16 1.34 -11.33
C ASN A 161 -19.46 2.17 -11.28
N ILE A 162 -19.48 3.38 -11.85
CA ILE A 162 -20.63 4.29 -11.81
C ILE A 162 -21.76 3.81 -12.74
N VAL A 163 -21.43 3.42 -13.97
CA VAL A 163 -22.42 2.96 -14.97
C VAL A 163 -23.01 1.59 -14.60
N THR A 164 -22.26 0.76 -13.87
CA THR A 164 -22.69 -0.56 -13.38
C THR A 164 -23.54 -0.50 -12.12
N HIS A 165 -23.62 0.65 -11.45
CA HIS A 165 -24.38 0.80 -10.19
C HIS A 165 -25.90 0.76 -10.39
N GLY A 166 -26.40 0.61 -11.63
CA GLY A 166 -27.80 0.30 -11.92
C GLY A 166 -28.80 1.43 -11.60
N GLN A 167 -28.32 2.61 -11.21
CA GLN A 167 -29.16 3.78 -10.99
C GLN A 167 -29.17 4.65 -12.25
N ASN A 168 -30.35 4.80 -12.86
CA ASN A 168 -30.58 5.81 -13.89
C ASN A 168 -30.60 7.19 -13.23
N SER A 169 -29.47 7.88 -13.21
CA SER A 169 -29.40 9.27 -12.79
C SER A 169 -29.30 10.17 -14.02
N GLU A 170 -30.03 11.29 -14.03
CA GLU A 170 -30.03 12.25 -15.16
C GLU A 170 -28.69 12.99 -15.31
N VAL A 171 -27.78 12.86 -14.33
CA VAL A 171 -26.45 13.49 -14.34
C VAL A 171 -25.32 12.59 -14.83
N VAL A 172 -25.56 11.28 -14.99
CA VAL A 172 -24.58 10.27 -15.45
C VAL A 172 -24.66 10.07 -16.95
#